data_AF-A0A7J4PMG3-F1
#
_entry.id   AF-A0A7J4PMG3-F1
#
_cell.length_a   1.000
_cell.length_b   1.000
_cell.length_c   1.000
_cell.angle_alpha   90.00
_cell.angle_beta   90.00
_cell.angle_gamma   90.00
#
_symmetry.space_group_name_H-M   'P 1'
#
loop_
_entity.id
_entity.type
_entity.pdbx_description
1 polymer ?
#
loop_
_entity_poly.entity_id
_entity_poly.type
_entity_poly.pdbx_seq_one_letter_code
_entity_poly.pdbx_strand_id
1 'polypeptide(L)'
;MLVAIILAAIGILSVITITQVMGYRLGGVIVVPIMAVYTLKNFIMLPVFVISALIAYMGLNYVKRKTMIYGRAEMVASILIGSVLPVIGLFFMRSSGVEFQNIFFIGSVLPGLAAYNYQHIKPEYRLKDPLTAVGLFLALLGIGWALITPEMSRSIGYLTPPILFSQTSDIAVLKGAAVNMPPVPTIMDRFSTIAVFTVSPVLSEMVREKYGVRIGIVSMGMLAIFALANKWFVLIYLVNLLAAYFAIDRVQKATLLSGVLFGNRTQGRCNY
;
A
#
# COMPACT_ATOMS: atom_id res chain seq x y z
N MET A 1 8.76 -1.90 -16.35
CA MET A 1 7.53 -1.71 -15.55
C MET A 1 6.75 -3.01 -15.41
N LEU A 2 6.68 -3.82 -16.48
CA LEU A 2 5.89 -5.06 -16.56
C LEU A 2 6.12 -6.03 -15.40
N VAL A 3 7.37 -6.40 -15.11
CA VAL A 3 7.69 -7.34 -14.02
C VAL A 3 7.16 -6.85 -12.68
N ALA A 4 7.27 -5.55 -12.39
CA ALA A 4 6.74 -4.96 -11.16
C ALA A 4 5.21 -5.06 -11.08
N ILE A 5 4.52 -4.78 -12.19
CA ILE A 5 3.06 -4.89 -12.28
C ILE A 5 2.61 -6.34 -12.10
N ILE A 6 3.27 -7.29 -12.78
CA ILE A 6 2.96 -8.71 -12.67
C ILE A 6 3.17 -9.20 -11.24
N LEU A 7 4.31 -8.83 -10.62
CA LEU A 7 4.60 -9.18 -9.24
C LEU A 7 3.54 -8.61 -8.27
N ALA A 8 3.18 -7.34 -8.45
CA ALA A 8 2.15 -6.69 -7.64
C ALA A 8 0.77 -7.33 -7.85
N ALA A 9 0.40 -7.66 -9.09
CA ALA A 9 -0.87 -8.31 -9.41
C ALA A 9 -0.95 -9.71 -8.80
N ILE A 10 0.08 -10.54 -8.97
CA ILE A 10 0.18 -11.86 -8.35
C ILE A 10 0.09 -11.72 -6.82
N GLY A 11 0.86 -10.81 -6.23
CA GLY A 11 0.84 -10.58 -4.80
C GLY A 11 -0.53 -10.14 -4.29
N ILE A 12 -1.21 -9.20 -4.95
CA ILE A 12 -2.56 -8.74 -4.57
C ILE A 12 -3.54 -9.91 -4.64
N LEU A 13 -3.51 -10.68 -5.73
CA LEU A 13 -4.38 -11.86 -5.88
C LEU A 13 -4.10 -12.88 -4.78
N SER A 14 -2.83 -13.19 -4.48
CA SER A 14 -2.46 -14.09 -3.39
C SER A 14 -2.96 -13.60 -2.03
N VAL A 15 -2.81 -12.31 -1.72
CA VAL A 15 -3.33 -11.74 -0.47
C VAL A 15 -4.85 -11.86 -0.41
N ILE A 16 -5.56 -11.52 -1.48
CA ILE A 16 -7.03 -11.65 -1.53
C ILE A 16 -7.44 -13.11 -1.29
N THR A 17 -6.81 -14.07 -1.97
CA THR A 17 -7.12 -15.49 -1.80
C THR A 17 -6.85 -15.96 -0.38
N ILE A 18 -5.70 -15.63 0.21
CA ILE A 18 -5.37 -16.03 1.59
C ILE A 18 -6.33 -15.37 2.58
N THR A 19 -6.66 -14.09 2.40
CA THR A 19 -7.63 -13.39 3.25
C THR A 19 -9.02 -14.04 3.16
N GLN A 20 -9.46 -14.46 1.98
CA GLN A 20 -10.75 -15.12 1.80
C GLN A 20 -10.79 -16.54 2.37
N VAL A 21 -9.71 -17.32 2.20
CA VAL A 21 -9.66 -18.73 2.62
C VAL A 21 -9.33 -18.87 4.11
N MET A 22 -8.38 -18.09 4.62
CA MET A 22 -7.86 -18.23 5.98
C MET A 22 -8.36 -17.14 6.94
N GLY A 23 -9.00 -16.08 6.44
CA GLY A 23 -9.48 -14.96 7.27
C GLY A 23 -8.36 -14.04 7.78
N TYR A 24 -7.16 -14.11 7.19
CA TYR A 24 -5.99 -13.33 7.60
C TYR A 24 -6.05 -11.90 7.07
N ARG A 25 -5.45 -10.95 7.80
CA ARG A 25 -5.38 -9.53 7.39
C ARG A 25 -4.12 -9.20 6.61
N LEU A 26 -3.02 -9.94 6.83
CA LEU A 26 -1.74 -9.82 6.12
C LEU A 26 -1.19 -8.38 6.06
N GLY A 27 -1.48 -7.55 7.06
CA GLY A 27 -1.12 -6.12 7.08
C GLY A 27 -1.91 -5.25 6.09
N GLY A 28 -2.82 -5.82 5.30
CA GLY A 28 -3.62 -5.17 4.27
C GLY A 28 -3.26 -5.64 2.86
N VAL A 29 -4.26 -5.65 1.97
CA VAL A 29 -4.17 -6.22 0.60
C VAL A 29 -2.99 -5.70 -0.21
N ILE A 30 -2.64 -4.43 -0.02
CA ILE A 30 -1.61 -3.73 -0.80
C ILE A 30 -0.23 -3.76 -0.15
N VAL A 31 -0.12 -4.04 1.15
CA VAL A 31 1.13 -3.84 1.89
C VAL A 31 2.20 -4.84 1.45
N VAL A 32 1.91 -6.14 1.54
CA VAL A 32 2.89 -7.19 1.21
C VAL A 32 3.38 -7.11 -0.24
N PRO A 33 2.51 -6.98 -1.27
CA PRO A 33 2.94 -6.97 -2.67
C PRO A 33 3.77 -5.73 -3.00
N ILE A 34 3.35 -4.56 -2.52
CA ILE A 34 4.06 -3.31 -2.76
C ILE A 34 5.41 -3.32 -2.03
N MET A 35 5.46 -3.82 -0.80
CA MET A 35 6.71 -3.99 -0.05
C MET A 35 7.71 -4.88 -0.77
N ALA A 36 7.26 -5.97 -1.39
CA ALA A 36 8.14 -6.85 -2.17
C ALA A 36 8.77 -6.11 -3.36
N VAL A 37 7.96 -5.39 -4.16
CA VAL A 37 8.46 -4.60 -5.30
C VAL A 37 9.46 -3.53 -4.84
N TYR A 38 9.17 -2.81 -3.75
CA TYR A 38 10.07 -1.77 -3.26
C TYR A 38 11.35 -2.32 -2.66
N THR A 39 11.29 -3.45 -1.96
CA THR A 39 12.49 -4.10 -1.41
C THR A 39 13.40 -4.57 -2.55
N LEU A 40 12.83 -5.14 -3.61
CA LEU A 40 13.61 -5.49 -4.81
C LEU A 40 14.25 -4.25 -5.45
N LYS A 41 13.53 -3.14 -5.49
CA LYS A 41 14.07 -1.88 -6.03
C LYS A 41 15.19 -1.32 -5.13
N ASN A 42 15.00 -1.28 -3.82
CA ASN A 42 15.98 -0.73 -2.89
C ASN A 42 15.91 -1.49 -1.56
N PHE A 43 17.03 -2.11 -1.16
CA PHE A 43 17.06 -2.98 0.02
C PHE A 43 16.86 -2.23 1.33
N ILE A 44 17.21 -0.93 1.39
CA ILE A 44 17.01 -0.07 2.56
C ILE A 44 15.51 0.17 2.84
N MET A 45 14.64 -0.03 1.84
CA MET A 45 13.19 0.17 2.01
C MET A 45 12.58 -0.80 3.02
N LEU A 46 13.13 -2.01 3.16
CA LEU A 46 12.64 -3.00 4.11
C LEU A 46 12.86 -2.58 5.58
N PRO A 47 14.09 -2.31 6.06
CA PRO A 47 14.30 -1.87 7.44
C PRO A 47 13.58 -0.56 7.75
N VAL A 48 13.57 0.38 6.80
CA VAL A 48 12.81 1.62 6.92
C VAL A 48 11.34 1.38 7.15
N PHE A 49 10.73 0.49 6.35
CA PHE A 49 9.32 0.15 6.50
C PHE A 49 9.04 -0.46 7.86
N VAL A 50 9.84 -1.42 8.29
CA VAL A 50 9.68 -2.10 9.58
C VAL A 50 9.75 -1.10 10.72
N ILE A 51 10.76 -0.22 10.73
CA ILE A 51 10.90 0.84 11.75
C ILE A 51 9.70 1.79 11.70
N SER A 52 9.28 2.23 10.51
CA SER A 52 8.14 3.14 10.34
C SER A 52 6.83 2.50 10.80
N ALA A 53 6.61 1.22 10.53
CA ALA A 53 5.43 0.47 10.94
C ALA A 53 5.41 0.26 12.46
N LEU A 54 6.57 0.00 13.07
CA LEU A 54 6.71 -0.09 14.53
C LEU A 54 6.41 1.25 15.21
N ILE A 55 6.98 2.35 14.70
CA ILE A 55 6.69 3.70 15.20
C ILE A 55 5.19 4.01 15.05
N ALA A 56 4.60 3.68 13.91
CA ALA A 56 3.17 3.87 13.68
C ALA A 56 2.30 3.03 14.64
N TYR A 57 2.70 1.78 14.90
CA TYR A 57 2.02 0.90 15.83
C TYR A 57 2.08 1.43 17.27
N MET A 58 3.26 1.86 17.72
CA MET A 58 3.45 2.44 19.05
C MET A 58 2.69 3.77 19.20
N GLY A 59 2.82 4.66 18.22
CA GLY A 59 2.12 5.95 18.19
C GLY A 59 0.60 5.78 18.19
N LEU A 60 0.07 4.85 17.39
CA LEU A 60 -1.36 4.55 17.38
C LEU A 60 -1.83 4.01 18.73
N ASN A 61 -1.07 3.11 19.35
CA ASN A 61 -1.41 2.59 20.68
C ASN A 61 -1.40 3.71 21.75
N TYR A 62 -0.45 4.64 21.68
CA TYR A 62 -0.41 5.80 22.57
C TYR A 62 -1.64 6.70 22.39
N VAL A 63 -1.95 7.05 21.15
CA VAL A 63 -3.12 7.90 20.82
C VAL A 63 -4.41 7.22 21.26
N LYS A 64 -4.60 5.94 20.94
CA LYS A 64 -5.79 5.17 21.31
C LYS A 64 -6.07 5.19 22.81
N ARG A 65 -5.02 5.08 23.64
CA ARG A 65 -5.13 5.15 25.11
C ARG A 65 -5.52 6.54 25.63
N LYS A 66 -5.26 7.60 24.87
CA LYS A 66 -5.48 9.00 25.28
C LYS A 66 -6.77 9.60 24.73
N THR A 67 -7.20 9.21 23.53
CA THR A 67 -8.27 9.89 22.80
C THR A 67 -9.48 9.01 22.49
N MET A 68 -9.47 7.72 22.87
CA MET A 68 -10.60 6.78 22.69
C MET A 68 -11.15 6.77 21.24
N ILE A 69 -10.28 7.00 20.24
CA ILE A 69 -10.66 6.89 18.82
C ILE A 69 -10.67 5.43 18.39
N TYR A 70 -11.76 5.02 17.74
CA TYR A 70 -11.97 3.65 17.28
C TYR A 70 -12.48 3.61 15.83
N GLY A 71 -12.36 2.44 15.21
CA GLY A 71 -12.97 2.17 13.90
C GLY A 71 -12.21 2.86 12.76
N ARG A 72 -12.89 3.74 12.02
CA ARG A 72 -12.32 4.42 10.84
C ARG A 72 -11.39 5.59 11.23
N ALA A 73 -11.72 6.35 12.27
CA ALA A 73 -10.86 7.42 12.76
C ALA A 73 -9.50 6.87 13.22
N GLU A 74 -9.48 5.65 13.77
CA GLU A 74 -8.26 4.92 14.13
C GLU A 74 -7.40 4.58 12.90
N MET A 75 -8.01 4.19 11.77
CA MET A 75 -7.30 3.96 10.52
C MET A 75 -6.67 5.25 9.98
N VAL A 76 -7.41 6.36 9.99
CA VAL A 76 -6.90 7.67 9.56
C VAL A 76 -5.75 8.11 10.46
N ALA A 77 -5.91 8.01 11.77
CA ALA A 77 -4.85 8.33 12.73
C ALA A 77 -3.60 7.48 12.49
N SER A 78 -3.75 6.18 12.24
CA SER A 78 -2.62 5.30 11.94
C SER A 78 -1.88 5.69 10.67
N ILE A 79 -2.63 6.04 9.61
CA ILE A 79 -2.06 6.53 8.35
C ILE A 79 -1.31 7.85 8.57
N LEU A 80 -1.88 8.78 9.34
CA LEU A 80 -1.22 10.04 9.69
C LEU A 80 0.06 9.82 10.50
N ILE A 81 0.01 8.97 11.53
CA ILE A 81 1.18 8.68 12.37
C ILE A 81 2.26 7.99 11.54
N GLY A 82 1.88 6.99 10.73
CA GLY A 82 2.82 6.26 9.86
C GLY A 82 3.36 7.06 8.68
N SER A 83 2.70 8.16 8.31
CA SER A 83 3.19 9.09 7.28
C SER A 83 4.02 10.23 7.88
N VAL A 84 3.53 10.88 8.93
CA VAL A 84 4.12 12.11 9.46
C VAL A 84 5.31 11.84 10.37
N LEU A 85 5.23 10.87 11.30
CA LEU A 85 6.31 10.66 12.27
C LEU A 85 7.64 10.26 11.60
N PRO A 86 7.68 9.33 10.62
CA PRO A 86 8.92 9.00 9.93
C PRO A 86 9.54 10.20 9.19
N VAL A 87 8.71 11.06 8.60
CA VAL A 87 9.17 12.27 7.90
C VAL A 87 9.77 13.28 8.87
N ILE A 88 9.13 13.50 10.02
CA ILE A 88 9.66 14.35 11.09
C ILE A 88 11.01 13.79 11.60
N GLY A 89 11.08 12.49 11.86
CA GLY A 89 12.31 11.83 12.30
C GLY A 89 13.47 12.06 11.33
N LEU A 90 13.22 11.92 10.03
CA LEU A 90 14.21 12.24 9.01
C LEU A 90 14.60 13.71 8.95
N PHE A 91 13.64 14.62 9.10
CA PHE A 91 13.93 16.06 9.09
C PHE A 91 14.95 16.41 10.17
N PHE A 92 14.82 15.84 11.36
CA PHE A 92 15.80 15.99 12.44
C PHE A 92 17.12 15.26 12.17
N MET A 93 17.09 14.10 11.49
CA MET A 93 18.31 13.40 11.09
C MET A 93 19.03 14.05 9.90
N ARG A 94 18.40 14.93 9.13
CA ARG A 94 19.06 15.63 8.02
C ARG A 94 20.28 16.43 8.49
N SER A 95 20.30 16.90 9.73
CA SER A 95 21.44 17.60 10.30
C SER A 95 22.68 16.72 10.52
N SER A 96 22.56 15.39 10.42
CA SER A 96 23.68 14.45 10.57
C SER A 96 24.36 14.05 9.25
N GLY A 97 24.01 14.71 8.13
CA GLY A 97 24.68 14.51 6.83
C GLY A 97 24.26 13.27 6.05
N VAL A 98 23.22 12.56 6.48
CA VAL A 98 22.70 11.40 5.75
C VAL A 98 21.70 11.86 4.68
N GLU A 99 22.06 11.67 3.41
CA GLU A 99 21.19 12.00 2.27
C GLU A 99 20.08 10.96 2.07
N PHE A 100 18.94 11.17 2.71
CA PHE A 100 17.75 10.31 2.57
C PHE A 100 16.95 10.55 1.27
N GLN A 101 17.59 11.10 0.24
CA GLN A 101 16.95 11.59 -0.98
C GLN A 101 16.28 10.51 -1.84
N ASN A 102 16.21 9.24 -1.43
CA ASN A 102 15.63 8.14 -2.23
C ASN A 102 14.50 7.35 -1.57
N ILE A 103 14.04 7.74 -0.38
CA ILE A 103 13.15 6.87 0.39
C ILE A 103 11.68 7.24 0.20
N PHE A 104 11.10 6.76 -0.92
CA PHE A 104 9.68 6.89 -1.25
C PHE A 104 8.72 6.25 -0.22
N PHE A 105 9.23 5.40 0.66
CA PHE A 105 8.42 4.73 1.69
C PHE A 105 8.27 5.53 2.97
N ILE A 106 9.22 6.42 3.25
CA ILE A 106 9.21 7.23 4.46
C ILE A 106 8.12 8.26 4.28
N GLY A 107 7.09 8.10 5.09
CA GLY A 107 5.91 8.93 5.04
C GLY A 107 4.79 8.44 4.13
N SER A 108 4.90 7.21 3.61
CA SER A 108 3.80 6.63 2.85
C SER A 108 2.64 6.17 3.75
N VAL A 109 1.49 5.92 3.14
CA VAL A 109 0.28 5.40 3.83
C VAL A 109 0.50 3.96 4.35
N LEU A 110 1.47 3.23 3.80
CA LEU A 110 1.63 1.79 3.96
C LEU A 110 2.08 1.36 5.37
N PRO A 111 3.09 1.98 6.02
CA PRO A 111 3.43 1.67 7.41
C PRO A 111 2.26 1.85 8.38
N GLY A 112 1.49 2.92 8.20
CA GLY A 112 0.27 3.18 8.98
C GLY A 112 -0.79 2.11 8.73
N LEU A 113 -1.06 1.77 7.48
CA LEU A 113 -2.02 0.70 7.15
C LEU A 113 -1.61 -0.66 7.75
N ALA A 114 -0.32 -0.98 7.70
CA ALA A 114 0.23 -2.18 8.31
C ALA A 114 0.01 -2.17 9.84
N ALA A 115 0.41 -1.09 10.51
CA ALA A 115 0.24 -0.91 11.94
C ALA A 115 -1.22 -1.06 12.39
N TYR A 116 -2.14 -0.38 11.69
CA TYR A 116 -3.58 -0.52 11.93
C TYR A 116 -4.05 -1.97 11.81
N ASN A 117 -3.66 -2.67 10.75
CA ASN A 117 -4.08 -4.06 10.54
C ASN A 117 -3.50 -5.02 11.58
N TYR A 118 -2.23 -4.85 11.96
CA TYR A 118 -1.59 -5.69 12.98
C TYR A 118 -2.23 -5.53 14.37
N GLN A 119 -2.70 -4.32 14.74
CA GLN A 119 -3.42 -4.12 16.01
C GLN A 119 -4.76 -4.87 16.08
N HIS A 120 -5.37 -5.15 14.93
CA HIS A 120 -6.69 -5.78 14.84
C HIS A 120 -6.64 -7.28 14.51
N ILE A 121 -5.46 -7.90 14.59
CA ILE A 121 -5.34 -9.35 14.44
C ILE A 121 -5.97 -10.04 15.65
N LYS A 122 -6.87 -10.99 15.38
CA LYS A 122 -7.50 -11.83 16.42
C LYS A 122 -6.43 -12.59 17.20
N PRO A 123 -6.60 -12.82 18.52
CA PRO A 123 -5.61 -13.53 19.33
C PRO A 123 -5.15 -14.86 18.73
N GLU A 124 -6.08 -15.62 18.15
CA GLU A 124 -5.88 -16.92 17.49
C GLU A 124 -4.89 -16.88 16.30
N TYR A 125 -4.76 -15.72 15.63
CA TYR A 125 -3.96 -15.56 14.41
C TYR A 125 -2.70 -14.72 14.61
N ARG A 126 -2.38 -14.29 15.84
CA ARG A 126 -1.27 -13.36 16.11
C ARG A 126 0.09 -13.83 15.62
N LEU A 127 0.33 -15.14 15.56
CA LEU A 127 1.56 -15.70 15.03
C LEU A 127 1.42 -16.12 13.56
N LYS A 128 0.29 -16.77 13.22
CA LYS A 128 0.05 -17.33 11.89
C LYS A 128 -0.11 -16.26 10.80
N ASP A 129 -0.79 -15.17 11.09
CA ASP A 129 -1.06 -14.10 10.12
C ASP A 129 0.25 -13.36 9.75
N PRO A 130 1.07 -12.84 10.70
CA PRO A 130 2.38 -12.28 10.35
C PRO A 130 3.33 -13.28 9.69
N LEU A 131 3.36 -14.54 10.15
CA LEU A 131 4.23 -15.56 9.54
C LEU A 131 3.85 -15.83 8.09
N THR A 132 2.54 -15.87 7.78
CA THR A 132 2.04 -16.03 6.41
C THR A 132 2.36 -14.79 5.57
N ALA A 133 2.26 -13.59 6.13
CA ALA A 133 2.66 -12.36 5.45
C ALA A 133 4.16 -12.36 5.11
N VAL A 134 5.01 -12.81 6.03
CA VAL A 134 6.46 -12.97 5.80
C VAL A 134 6.73 -14.05 4.76
N GLY A 135 6.07 -15.20 4.84
CA GLY A 135 6.21 -16.28 3.86
C GLY A 135 5.83 -15.83 2.45
N LEU A 136 4.69 -15.15 2.31
CA LEU A 136 4.26 -14.57 1.03
C LEU A 136 5.24 -13.50 0.53
N PHE A 137 5.71 -12.63 1.41
CA PHE A 137 6.71 -11.62 1.08
C PHE A 137 7.99 -12.26 0.52
N LEU A 138 8.53 -13.27 1.21
CA LEU A 138 9.72 -13.99 0.78
C LEU A 138 9.50 -14.74 -0.54
N ALA A 139 8.31 -15.33 -0.75
CA ALA A 139 7.96 -15.96 -2.02
C ALA A 139 7.95 -14.93 -3.17
N LEU A 140 7.35 -13.75 -2.96
CA LEU A 140 7.35 -12.68 -3.95
C LEU A 140 8.77 -12.14 -4.21
N LEU A 141 9.61 -12.03 -3.19
CA LEU A 141 11.03 -11.70 -3.38
C LEU A 141 11.75 -12.75 -4.21
N GLY A 142 11.51 -14.04 -3.94
CA GLY A 142 12.09 -15.15 -4.70
C GLY A 142 11.65 -15.14 -6.17
N ILE A 143 10.37 -14.89 -6.43
CA ILE A 143 9.83 -14.74 -7.79
C ILE A 143 10.46 -13.53 -8.49
N GLY A 144 10.48 -12.37 -7.83
CA GLY A 144 11.10 -11.16 -8.39
C GLY A 144 12.59 -11.35 -8.65
N TRP A 145 13.31 -11.99 -7.75
CA TRP A 145 14.70 -12.39 -7.95
C TRP A 145 14.83 -13.28 -9.19
N ALA A 146 14.04 -14.34 -9.32
CA ALA A 146 14.11 -15.25 -10.46
C ALA A 146 13.78 -14.58 -11.81
N LEU A 147 12.84 -13.62 -11.82
CA LEU A 147 12.42 -12.91 -13.04
C LEU A 147 13.40 -11.81 -13.49
N ILE A 148 14.16 -11.23 -12.56
CA ILE A 148 15.12 -10.18 -12.88
C ILE A 148 16.43 -10.84 -13.29
N THR A 149 16.59 -11.07 -14.60
CA THR A 149 17.83 -11.58 -15.21
C THR A 149 18.26 -10.72 -16.40
N PRO A 150 19.54 -10.77 -16.81
CA PRO A 150 20.03 -10.05 -17.98
C PRO A 150 19.31 -10.45 -19.28
N GLU A 151 18.96 -11.72 -19.44
CA GLU A 151 18.25 -12.23 -20.63
C GLU A 151 16.84 -11.62 -20.72
N MET A 152 16.13 -11.60 -19.59
CA MET A 152 14.81 -10.98 -19.50
C MET A 152 14.90 -9.46 -19.75
N SER A 153 15.95 -8.82 -19.21
CA SER A 153 16.20 -7.39 -19.42
C SER A 153 16.40 -7.04 -20.90
N ARG A 154 17.12 -7.86 -21.67
CA ARG A 154 17.30 -7.65 -23.12
C ARG A 154 15.98 -7.76 -23.88
N SER A 155 15.11 -8.69 -23.50
CA SER A 155 13.84 -8.94 -24.20
C SER A 155 12.77 -7.91 -23.88
N ILE A 156 12.57 -7.57 -22.60
CA ILE A 156 11.44 -6.74 -22.15
C ILE A 156 11.83 -5.44 -21.44
N GLY A 157 13.12 -5.24 -21.17
CA GLY A 157 13.63 -4.10 -20.39
C GLY A 157 13.39 -2.76 -21.06
N TYR A 158 13.34 -2.73 -22.41
CA TYR A 158 13.13 -1.53 -23.21
C TYR A 158 11.66 -1.26 -23.60
N LEU A 159 10.76 -2.21 -23.38
CA LEU A 159 9.36 -2.09 -23.80
C LEU A 159 8.55 -1.14 -22.92
N THR A 160 8.96 -0.96 -21.65
CA THR A 160 8.26 -0.12 -20.69
C THR A 160 9.25 0.58 -19.77
N PRO A 161 8.88 1.74 -19.17
CA PRO A 161 9.72 2.42 -18.20
C PRO A 161 10.34 1.45 -17.16
N PRO A 162 11.67 1.40 -17.04
CA PRO A 162 12.31 0.35 -16.26
C PRO A 162 12.22 0.69 -14.77
N ILE A 163 11.22 0.16 -14.04
CA ILE A 163 11.18 0.30 -12.57
C ILE A 163 12.21 -0.63 -11.93
N LEU A 164 11.97 -1.94 -12.02
CA LEU A 164 12.85 -2.96 -11.44
C LEU A 164 14.12 -3.23 -12.25
N PHE A 165 14.17 -2.79 -13.51
CA PHE A 165 15.37 -2.86 -14.36
C PHE A 165 16.11 -1.51 -14.47
N SER A 166 15.73 -0.49 -13.68
CA SER A 166 16.47 0.79 -13.69
C SER A 166 17.86 0.64 -13.06
N GLN A 167 18.74 1.59 -13.37
CA GLN A 167 20.01 1.78 -12.65
C GLN A 167 19.80 2.14 -11.17
N THR A 168 18.61 2.61 -10.78
CA THR A 168 18.25 2.88 -9.38
C THR A 168 17.75 1.64 -8.62
N SER A 169 17.72 0.49 -9.28
CA SER A 169 17.23 -0.77 -8.73
C SER A 169 18.42 -1.61 -8.25
N ASP A 170 18.57 -1.76 -6.93
CA ASP A 170 19.70 -2.47 -6.31
C ASP A 170 19.83 -3.89 -6.87
N ILE A 171 18.70 -4.60 -7.03
CA ILE A 171 18.70 -5.95 -7.57
C ILE A 171 19.14 -6.02 -9.04
N ALA A 172 18.79 -5.03 -9.86
CA ALA A 172 19.18 -5.03 -11.27
C ALA A 172 20.64 -4.70 -11.44
N VAL A 173 21.17 -3.78 -10.63
CA VAL A 173 22.61 -3.48 -10.58
C VAL A 173 23.37 -4.71 -10.11
N LEU A 174 22.94 -5.34 -9.02
CA LEU A 174 23.57 -6.54 -8.46
C LEU A 174 23.63 -7.70 -9.47
N LYS A 175 22.59 -7.86 -10.29
CA LYS A 175 22.52 -8.94 -11.29
C LYS A 175 23.06 -8.56 -12.68
N GLY A 176 23.55 -7.34 -12.88
CA GLY A 176 23.96 -6.86 -14.20
C GLY A 176 22.79 -6.81 -15.21
N ALA A 177 21.56 -6.69 -14.72
CA ALA A 177 20.34 -6.62 -15.53
C ALA A 177 19.82 -5.17 -15.71
N ALA A 178 20.53 -4.18 -15.18
CA ALA A 178 20.14 -2.77 -15.25
C ALA A 178 20.20 -2.23 -16.69
N VAL A 179 19.15 -1.51 -17.08
CA VAL A 179 19.01 -0.87 -18.38
C VAL A 179 19.30 0.62 -18.26
N ASN A 180 20.10 1.15 -19.18
CA ASN A 180 20.38 2.57 -19.27
C ASN A 180 19.28 3.30 -20.04
N MET A 181 18.20 3.64 -19.33
CA MET A 181 17.15 4.52 -19.83
C MET A 181 16.92 5.64 -18.81
N PRO A 182 16.68 6.88 -19.29
CA PRO A 182 16.40 7.99 -18.40
C PRO A 182 15.15 7.69 -17.56
N PRO A 183 15.18 7.99 -16.25
CA PRO A 183 14.01 7.81 -15.40
C PRO A 183 12.86 8.71 -15.89
N VAL A 184 11.64 8.19 -15.81
CA VAL A 184 10.44 8.97 -16.13
C VAL A 184 10.35 10.15 -15.15
N PRO A 185 10.11 11.38 -15.64
CA PRO A 185 9.97 12.53 -14.77
C PRO A 185 8.85 12.32 -13.75
N THR A 186 9.10 12.72 -12.51
CA THR A 186 8.11 12.64 -11.44
C THR A 186 6.98 13.63 -11.71
N ILE A 187 5.74 13.15 -11.64
CA ILE A 187 4.52 13.94 -11.87
C ILE A 187 4.44 15.17 -10.95
N MET A 188 4.87 15.03 -9.70
CA MET A 188 4.83 16.07 -8.70
C MET A 188 6.07 15.96 -7.80
N ASP A 189 6.48 17.08 -7.21
CA ASP A 189 7.53 17.06 -6.21
C ASP A 189 7.12 16.19 -5.01
N ARG A 190 8.12 15.63 -4.34
CA ARG A 190 7.96 14.68 -3.24
C ARG A 190 7.29 15.32 -2.03
N PHE A 191 7.63 16.56 -1.70
CA PHE A 191 7.01 17.27 -0.58
C PHE A 191 5.53 17.49 -0.83
N SER A 192 5.17 17.94 -2.03
CA SER A 192 3.77 18.08 -2.43
C SER A 192 3.05 16.74 -2.38
N THR A 193 3.71 15.64 -2.77
CA THR A 193 3.09 14.31 -2.81
C THR A 193 2.76 13.83 -1.40
N ILE A 194 3.72 13.95 -0.48
CA ILE A 194 3.52 13.63 0.94
C ILE A 194 2.42 14.52 1.51
N ALA A 195 2.46 15.84 1.28
CA ALA A 195 1.46 16.77 1.77
C ALA A 195 0.04 16.38 1.31
N VAL A 196 -0.14 16.07 0.02
CA VAL A 196 -1.43 15.64 -0.51
C VAL A 196 -1.88 14.31 0.12
N PHE A 197 -1.00 13.31 0.25
CA PHE A 197 -1.35 12.03 0.86
C PHE A 197 -1.59 12.10 2.37
N THR A 198 -1.04 13.09 3.07
CA THR A 198 -1.30 13.33 4.50
C THR A 198 -2.60 14.12 4.70
N VAL A 199 -2.87 15.11 3.84
CA VAL A 199 -4.06 15.97 3.96
C VAL A 199 -5.32 15.27 3.43
N SER A 200 -5.21 14.46 2.38
CA SER A 200 -6.39 13.84 1.75
C SER A 200 -7.19 12.91 2.68
N PRO A 201 -6.58 12.09 3.56
CA PRO A 201 -7.32 11.28 4.53
C PRO A 201 -8.11 12.13 5.53
N VAL A 202 -7.53 13.25 5.98
CA VAL A 202 -8.16 14.16 6.94
C VAL A 202 -9.37 14.83 6.30
N LEU A 203 -9.21 15.40 5.12
CA LEU A 203 -10.30 16.03 4.38
C LEU A 203 -11.41 15.02 4.06
N SER A 204 -11.03 13.80 3.65
CA SER A 204 -11.99 12.72 3.39
C SER A 204 -12.81 12.38 4.63
N GLU A 205 -12.21 12.44 5.82
CA GLU A 205 -12.90 12.15 7.07
C GLU A 205 -13.79 13.32 7.52
N MET A 206 -13.33 14.57 7.36
CA MET A 206 -14.14 15.76 7.64
C MET A 206 -15.40 15.83 6.78
N VAL A 207 -15.29 15.54 5.47
CA VAL A 207 -16.45 15.50 4.57
C VAL A 207 -17.42 14.40 4.97
N ARG A 208 -16.91 13.24 5.40
CA ARG A 208 -17.74 12.15 5.91
C ARG A 208 -18.48 12.54 7.18
N GLU A 209 -17.81 13.17 8.12
CA GLU A 209 -18.42 13.59 9.40
C GLU A 209 -19.52 14.64 9.17
N LYS A 210 -19.29 15.58 8.27
CA LYS A 210 -20.24 16.66 7.97
C LYS A 210 -21.41 16.23 7.09
N TYR A 211 -21.16 15.40 6.07
CA TYR A 211 -22.17 15.09 5.03
C TYR A 211 -22.60 13.62 4.99
N GLY A 212 -22.01 12.75 5.80
CA GLY A 212 -22.33 11.31 5.82
C GLY A 212 -21.84 10.51 4.59
N VAL A 213 -21.15 11.15 3.64
CA VAL A 213 -20.71 10.52 2.38
C VAL A 213 -19.42 9.72 2.60
N ARG A 214 -19.42 8.46 2.17
CA ARG A 214 -18.23 7.60 2.24
C ARG A 214 -17.35 7.80 1.02
N ILE A 215 -16.31 8.60 1.21
CA ILE A 215 -15.29 8.83 0.20
C ILE A 215 -14.08 7.92 0.48
N GLY A 216 -13.43 7.41 -0.57
CA GLY A 216 -12.25 6.57 -0.42
C GLY A 216 -11.05 7.36 0.10
N ILE A 217 -10.49 6.91 1.24
CA ILE A 217 -9.42 7.61 1.97
C ILE A 217 -8.17 7.79 1.09
N VAL A 218 -7.76 6.72 0.40
CA VAL A 218 -6.54 6.72 -0.43
C VAL A 218 -6.84 7.21 -1.85
N SER A 219 -8.03 6.91 -2.38
CA SER A 219 -8.39 7.25 -3.76
C SER A 219 -8.46 8.75 -3.99
N MET A 220 -8.88 9.55 -2.99
CA MET A 220 -8.93 11.00 -3.14
C MET A 220 -7.55 11.63 -3.27
N GLY A 221 -6.56 11.16 -2.50
CA GLY A 221 -5.18 11.63 -2.60
C GLY A 221 -4.60 11.29 -3.97
N MET A 222 -4.79 10.05 -4.44
CA MET A 222 -4.35 9.65 -5.77
C MET A 222 -5.05 10.44 -6.88
N LEU A 223 -6.36 10.64 -6.79
CA LEU A 223 -7.12 11.41 -7.77
C LEU A 223 -6.65 12.86 -7.82
N ALA A 224 -6.36 13.49 -6.68
CA ALA A 224 -5.84 14.86 -6.63
C ALA A 224 -4.49 14.98 -7.34
N ILE A 225 -3.56 14.06 -7.08
CA ILE A 225 -2.24 14.04 -7.73
C ILE A 225 -2.40 13.86 -9.24
N PHE A 226 -3.23 12.91 -9.67
CA PHE A 226 -3.46 12.66 -11.09
C PHE A 226 -4.20 13.81 -11.79
N ALA A 227 -5.14 14.46 -11.13
CA ALA A 227 -5.86 15.60 -11.67
C ALA A 227 -4.91 16.79 -11.93
N LEU A 228 -3.96 17.03 -11.02
CA LEU A 228 -2.92 18.05 -11.18
C LEU A 228 -1.95 17.70 -12.31
N ALA A 229 -1.66 16.41 -12.49
CA ALA A 229 -0.76 15.94 -13.54
C ALA A 229 -1.33 16.15 -14.94
N ASN A 230 -2.59 15.76 -15.14
CA ASN A 230 -3.27 15.87 -16.42
C ASN A 230 -4.79 15.72 -16.24
N LYS A 231 -5.56 16.67 -16.78
CA LYS A 231 -7.03 16.62 -16.79
C LYS A 231 -7.61 15.31 -17.36
N TRP A 232 -6.91 14.68 -18.31
CA TRP A 232 -7.35 13.41 -18.90
C TRP A 232 -7.32 12.25 -17.89
N PHE A 233 -6.47 12.30 -16.87
CA PHE A 233 -6.46 11.25 -15.84
C PHE A 233 -7.74 11.25 -15.00
N VAL A 234 -8.42 12.39 -14.85
CA VAL A 234 -9.74 12.45 -14.20
C VAL A 234 -10.76 11.68 -15.03
N LEU A 235 -10.75 11.86 -16.35
CA LEU A 235 -11.65 11.15 -17.25
C LEU A 235 -11.36 9.63 -17.23
N ILE A 236 -10.09 9.23 -17.30
CA ILE A 236 -9.68 7.82 -17.19
C ILE A 236 -10.09 7.23 -15.84
N TYR A 237 -9.95 7.99 -14.75
CA TYR A 237 -10.40 7.57 -13.42
C TYR A 237 -11.91 7.33 -13.39
N LEU A 238 -12.72 8.24 -13.95
CA LEU A 238 -14.18 8.08 -14.02
C LEU A 238 -14.57 6.86 -14.86
N VAL A 239 -13.93 6.66 -16.01
CA VAL A 239 -14.17 5.48 -16.85
C VAL A 239 -13.82 4.19 -16.08
N ASN A 240 -12.67 4.15 -15.39
CA ASN A 240 -12.28 3.00 -14.59
C ASN A 240 -13.22 2.77 -13.40
N LEU A 241 -13.69 3.83 -12.74
CA LEU A 241 -14.63 3.73 -11.63
C LEU A 241 -15.97 3.17 -12.09
N LEU A 242 -16.50 3.65 -13.22
CA LEU A 242 -17.71 3.13 -13.83
C LEU A 242 -17.53 1.67 -14.28
N ALA A 243 -16.43 1.36 -14.95
CA ALA A 243 -16.13 -0.01 -15.38
C ALA A 243 -16.02 -0.98 -14.19
N ALA A 244 -15.32 -0.57 -13.11
CA ALA A 244 -15.22 -1.36 -11.89
C ALA A 244 -16.58 -1.52 -11.20
N TYR A 245 -17.38 -0.46 -11.14
CA TYR A 245 -18.74 -0.52 -10.61
C TYR A 245 -19.60 -1.52 -11.37
N PHE A 246 -19.64 -1.44 -12.69
CA PHE A 246 -20.40 -2.38 -13.52
C PHE A 246 -19.86 -3.81 -13.39
N ALA A 247 -18.55 -4.01 -13.37
CA ALA A 247 -17.96 -5.33 -13.18
C ALA A 247 -18.38 -5.94 -11.84
N ILE A 248 -18.28 -5.18 -10.74
CA ILE A 248 -18.67 -5.62 -9.41
C ILE A 248 -20.18 -5.90 -9.35
N ASP A 249 -21.02 -5.01 -9.88
CA ASP A 249 -22.48 -5.20 -9.94
C ASP A 249 -22.85 -6.47 -10.70
N ARG A 250 -22.20 -6.75 -11.84
CA ARG A 250 -22.43 -7.97 -12.62
C ARG A 250 -21.98 -9.21 -11.88
N VAL A 251 -20.80 -9.20 -11.25
CA VAL A 251 -20.33 -10.32 -10.42
C VAL A 251 -21.29 -10.55 -9.27
N GLN A 252 -21.70 -9.50 -8.57
CA GLN A 252 -22.60 -9.60 -7.42
C GLN A 252 -23.97 -10.18 -7.83
N LYS A 253 -24.54 -9.71 -8.95
CA LYS A 253 -25.79 -10.25 -9.50
C LYS A 253 -25.65 -11.70 -9.94
N ALA A 254 -24.52 -12.06 -10.56
CA ALA A 254 -24.28 -13.43 -11.04
C ALA A 254 -24.05 -14.44 -9.92
N THR A 255 -23.45 -14.01 -8.80
CA THR A 255 -22.98 -14.95 -7.77
C THR A 255 -23.84 -14.96 -6.49
N LEU A 256 -24.87 -14.10 -6.39
CA LEU A 256 -25.77 -13.96 -5.21
C LEU A 256 -25.02 -13.93 -3.85
N LEU A 257 -23.76 -13.50 -3.86
CA LEU A 257 -22.81 -13.59 -2.75
C LEU A 257 -23.01 -12.46 -1.71
N SER A 258 -24.27 -12.02 -1.56
CA SER A 258 -24.68 -10.92 -0.70
C SER A 258 -24.51 -11.24 0.80
N GLY A 259 -24.41 -12.52 1.17
CA GLY A 259 -24.38 -12.96 2.59
C GLY A 259 -23.00 -13.13 3.23
N VAL A 260 -21.91 -13.22 2.44
CA VAL A 260 -20.56 -13.52 2.98
C VAL A 260 -19.65 -12.30 3.05
N LEU A 261 -19.85 -11.31 2.16
CA LEU A 261 -19.01 -10.10 2.09
C LEU A 261 -19.38 -9.01 3.10
N PHE A 262 -20.62 -8.99 3.60
CA PHE A 262 -21.09 -8.13 4.68
C PHE A 262 -21.57 -9.04 5.81
N GLY A 263 -20.73 -9.21 6.84
CA GLY A 263 -20.90 -10.26 7.84
C GLY A 263 -22.32 -10.43 8.38
N ASN A 264 -22.88 -11.63 8.19
CA ASN A 264 -23.91 -12.14 9.08
C ASN A 264 -23.81 -13.68 9.17
N ARG A 265 -22.85 -14.15 9.98
CA ARG A 265 -22.87 -15.50 10.59
C ARG A 265 -23.22 -15.46 12.08
N THR A 266 -23.88 -14.41 12.56
CA THR A 266 -24.40 -14.31 13.93
C THR A 266 -25.73 -13.56 13.96
N GLN A 267 -26.73 -14.07 13.23
CA GLN A 267 -28.12 -13.74 13.53
C GLN A 267 -28.96 -15.01 13.46
N GLY A 268 -28.60 -15.94 14.35
CA GLY A 268 -29.39 -17.10 14.69
C GLY A 268 -29.87 -16.98 16.13
N ARG A 269 -31.15 -16.61 16.29
CA ARG A 269 -32.02 -16.85 17.46
C ARG A 269 -31.59 -16.27 18.82
N CYS A 270 -32.11 -15.08 19.12
CA CYS A 270 -32.74 -14.84 20.41
C CYS A 270 -34.22 -14.51 20.14
N ASN A 271 -35.05 -15.55 20.24
CA ASN A 271 -36.45 -15.40 20.62
C ASN A 271 -36.50 -15.41 22.16
N TYR A 272 -37.55 -14.77 22.68
CA TYR A 272 -37.87 -14.43 24.07
C TYR A 272 -37.30 -13.08 24.53
#